data_AF-A0A944CTD4-F1
#
_entry.id   AF-A0A944CTD4-F1
#
_cell.length_a   1.000
_cell.length_b   1.000
_cell.length_c   1.000
_cell.angle_alpha   90.00
_cell.angle_beta   90.00
_cell.angle_gamma   90.00
#
_symmetry.space_group_name_H-M   'P 1'
#
loop_
_entity.id
_entity.type
_entity.pdbx_description
1 polymer ?
#
loop_
_entity_poly.entity_id
_entity_poly.type
_entity_poly.pdbx_seq_one_letter_code
_entity_poly.pdbx_strand_id
1 'polypeptide(L)' 'MSSVAVGVDFGSQPVGLVLAETSTEQNQKIATILSLFVVPEHRGSGLGKTRRITKM' A
#
# COMPACT_ATOMS: atom_id res chain seq x y z
N MET A 1 16.31 1.84 8.29
CA MET A 1 15.15 1.17 7.67
C MET A 1 13.90 1.59 8.44
N SER A 2 12.79 1.83 7.76
CA SER A 2 11.50 2.16 8.37
C SER A 2 10.38 1.40 7.65
N SER A 3 9.46 0.83 8.40
CA SER A 3 8.26 0.20 7.84
C SER A 3 7.16 1.22 7.64
N VAL A 4 6.36 1.05 6.60
CA VAL A 4 5.19 1.89 6.28
C VAL A 4 4.03 0.96 5.94
N ALA A 5 2.87 1.23 6.54
CA ALA A 5 1.60 0.57 6.26
C ALA A 5 0.63 1.59 5.69
N VAL A 6 -0.07 1.21 4.62
CA VAL A 6 -0.89 2.13 3.86
C VAL A 6 -2.21 1.43 3.49
N GLY A 7 -3.31 1.89 4.07
CA GLY A 7 -4.65 1.29 3.91
C GLY A 7 -5.45 1.91 2.77
N VAL A 8 -6.20 1.08 2.05
CA VAL A 8 -7.12 1.54 1.00
C VAL A 8 -8.55 1.31 1.47
N ASP A 9 -9.31 2.40 1.53
CA ASP A 9 -10.73 2.37 1.84
C ASP A 9 -11.56 2.47 0.57
N PHE A 10 -12.68 1.74 0.54
CA PHE A 10 -13.75 1.92 -0.45
C PHE A 10 -15.00 2.39 0.29
N GLY A 11 -15.29 3.69 0.20
CA GLY A 11 -16.27 4.32 1.09
C GLY A 11 -15.73 4.38 2.52
N SER A 12 -16.45 3.77 3.46
CA SER A 12 -16.05 3.67 4.88
C SER A 12 -15.49 2.30 5.26
N GLN A 13 -15.26 1.42 4.28
CA GLN A 13 -14.78 0.06 4.51
C GLN A 13 -13.32 -0.07 4.08
N PRO A 14 -12.42 -0.55 4.96
CA PRO A 14 -11.06 -0.90 4.56
C PRO A 14 -11.09 -2.16 3.69
N VAL A 15 -10.53 -2.08 2.49
CA VAL A 15 -10.58 -3.15 1.47
C VAL A 15 -9.20 -3.60 0.99
N GLY A 16 -8.13 -2.92 1.40
CA GLY A 16 -6.77 -3.30 1.03
C GLY A 16 -5.70 -2.66 1.90
N LEU A 17 -4.49 -3.19 1.77
CA LEU A 17 -3.31 -2.72 2.50
C LEU A 17 -2.06 -2.90 1.62
N VAL A 18 -1.13 -1.96 1.77
CA VAL A 18 0.25 -2.10 1.34
C VAL A 18 1.15 -2.05 2.57
N LEU A 19 2.02 -3.04 2.69
CA LEU A 19 3.13 -3.03 3.65
C LEU A 19 4.43 -2.90 2.87
N ALA A 20 5.24 -1.92 3.24
CA ALA A 20 6.53 -1.70 2.62
C ALA A 20 7.60 -1.38 3.66
N GLU A 21 8.83 -1.78 3.36
CA GLU A 21 10.02 -1.29 4.03
C GLU A 21 10.68 -0.23 3.18
N THR A 22 11.19 0.80 3.84
CA THR A 22 11.92 1.90 3.20
C THR A 22 13.35 1.94 3.73
N SER A 23 14.29 2.07 2.81
CA SER A 23 15.71 2.29 3.09
C SER A 23 16.23 3.46 2.26
N THR A 24 17.40 3.97 2.64
CA THR A 24 18.15 4.90 1.79
C THR A 24 19.52 4.27 1.57
N GLU A 25 19.82 3.97 0.31
CA GLU A 25 21.06 3.33 -0.11
C GLU A 25 21.69 4.20 -1.19
N GLN A 26 22.96 4.60 -1.02
CA GLN A 26 23.67 5.44 -1.99
C GLN A 26 22.89 6.71 -2.41
N ASN A 27 22.26 7.41 -1.44
CA ASN A 27 21.37 8.57 -1.65
C ASN A 27 20.09 8.29 -2.46
N GLN A 28 19.76 7.03 -2.75
CA GLN A 28 18.50 6.64 -3.37
C GLN A 28 17.52 6.13 -2.32
N LYS A 29 16.27 6.60 -2.36
CA LYS A 29 15.20 6.06 -1.53
C LYS A 29 14.65 4.80 -2.19
N ILE A 30 14.80 3.67 -1.52
CA ILE A 30 14.30 2.38 -1.98
C ILE A 30 13.11 2.00 -1.11
N ALA A 31 12.05 1.49 -1.76
CA ALA A 31 10.90 0.92 -1.08
C ALA A 31 10.69 -0.52 -1.56
N THR A 32 10.71 -1.46 -0.63
CA THR A 32 10.46 -2.87 -0.88
C THR A 32 9.03 -3.18 -0.44
N ILE A 33 8.17 -3.57 -1.37
CA ILE A 33 6.82 -4.01 -1.06
C ILE A 33 6.91 -5.40 -0.42
N LEU A 34 6.56 -5.49 0.86
CA LEU A 34 6.49 -6.75 1.59
C LEU A 34 5.16 -7.46 1.33
N SER A 35 4.08 -6.69 1.24
CA SER A 35 2.74 -7.22 0.97
C SER A 35 1.88 -6.19 0.26
N LEU A 36 1.05 -6.67 -0.66
CA LEU A 36 0.01 -5.91 -1.34
C LEU A 36 -1.22 -6.81 -1.43
N PHE A 37 -2.30 -6.43 -0.75
CA PHE A 37 -3.54 -7.19 -0.82
C PHE A 37 -4.77 -6.30 -1.01
N VAL A 38 -5.74 -6.87 -1.71
CA VAL A 38 -7.11 -6.35 -1.87
C VAL A 38 -8.05 -7.53 -1.67
N VAL A 39 -9.12 -7.33 -0.90
CA VAL A 39 -10.14 -8.36 -0.68
C VAL A 39 -10.75 -8.81 -2.02
N PRO A 40 -11.08 -10.11 -2.19
CA PRO A 40 -11.45 -10.66 -3.49
C PRO A 40 -12.58 -9.92 -4.21
N GLU A 41 -13.59 -9.47 -3.46
CA GLU A 41 -14.81 -8.82 -3.94
C GLU A 41 -14.51 -7.47 -4.62
N HIS A 42 -13.38 -6.86 -4.26
CA HIS A 42 -12.95 -5.57 -4.78
C HIS A 42 -11.77 -5.68 -5.76
N ARG A 43 -11.38 -6.90 -6.20
CA ARG A 43 -10.35 -7.09 -7.24
C ARG A 43 -10.89 -6.73 -8.63
N GLY A 44 -9.98 -6.52 -9.59
CA GLY A 44 -10.35 -6.10 -10.96
C GLY A 44 -10.78 -4.63 -11.11
N SER A 45 -10.99 -3.92 -10.00
CA SER A 45 -11.37 -2.50 -9.94
C SER A 45 -10.20 -1.51 -10.08
N GLY A 46 -8.97 -2.01 -10.18
CA GLY A 46 -7.76 -1.17 -10.27
C GLY A 46 -7.26 -0.59 -8.94
N LEU A 47 -7.84 -0.97 -7.79
CA LEU A 47 -7.44 -0.45 -6.47
C LEU A 47 -5.94 -0.64 -6.15
N GLY A 48 -5.32 -1.73 -6.61
CA GLY A 48 -3.87 -1.94 -6.45
C GLY A 48 -2.98 -0.97 -7.24
N LYS A 49 -3.55 -0.13 -8.11
CA LYS A 49 -2.84 0.92 -8.88
C LYS A 49 -3.13 2.32 -8.36
N THR A 50 -4.00 2.46 -7.36
CA THR A 50 -4.53 3.76 -6.96
C THR A 50 -3.48 4.57 -6.20
N ARG A 51 -3.36 5.86 -6.53
CA ARG A 51 -2.44 6.82 -5.86
C ARG A 51 -3.07 7.52 -4.66
N ARG A 52 -4.38 7.35 -4.48
CA ARG A 52 -5.16 7.98 -3.40
C ARG A 52 -5.28 6.99 -2.28
N ILE A 53 -4.49 7.20 -1.23
CA ILE A 53 -4.40 6.25 -0.14
C ILE A 53 -4.60 6.97 1.19
N THR A 54 -5.42 6.38 2.05
CA THR A 54 -5.72 6.93 3.37
C THR A 54 -4.58 6.55 4.29
N LYS A 55 -3.90 7.55 4.85
CA LYS A 55 -2.85 7.31 5.84
C LYS A 55 -3.56 7.04 7.17
N MET A 56 -3.47 5.79 7.65
CA MET A 56 -3.89 5.44 9.02
C MET A 56 -2.82 5.90 10.01
#